data_AF-A0A1G2U4Q1-F1
#
_entry.id   AF-A0A1G2U4Q1-F1
#
_cell.length_a   1.000
_cell.length_b   1.000
_cell.length_c   1.000
_cell.angle_alpha   90.00
_cell.angle_beta   90.00
_cell.angle_gamma   90.00
#
_symmetry.space_group_name_H-M   'P 1'
#
loop_
_entity.id
_entity.type
_entity.pdbx_description
1 polymer ?
#
loop_
_entity_poly.entity_id
_entity_poly.type
_entity_poly.pdbx_seq_one_letter_code
_entity_poly.pdbx_strand_id
1 'polypeptide(L)'
;MQQKPKRVLSSRGFTILELIVSISIIVVITAVVAFNQKDFDDQISLANLATDIEVEIRQAQVYGISVREFAPNTNEFNISYGVSFNLLTSFGGGNNFYVSFADRPLPSQNNQYDGIHSGSNCQIGGSSECLNFNNILRGNIISDLCVTLNNNTQQCFPNIGRFDVMFQRPNPDAVFTFFNPSGTVVPFPGHKGARIVITSPKGKTQSIHIYKTGQISIQ
;
A
#
# COMPACT_ATOMS: atom_id res chain seq x y z
N MET A 1 -48.89 5.84 -71.89
CA MET A 1 -47.91 5.50 -70.83
C MET A 1 -48.47 5.98 -69.49
N GLN A 2 -48.97 5.07 -68.65
CA GLN A 2 -49.48 5.43 -67.31
C GLN A 2 -48.30 5.45 -66.32
N GLN A 3 -48.07 6.58 -65.66
CA GLN A 3 -47.09 6.70 -64.58
C GLN A 3 -47.63 6.06 -63.30
N LYS A 4 -46.88 5.10 -62.75
CA LYS A 4 -47.14 4.52 -61.42
C LYS A 4 -46.90 5.57 -60.34
N PRO A 5 -47.80 5.74 -59.35
CA PRO A 5 -47.58 6.68 -58.26
C PRO A 5 -46.42 6.20 -57.37
N LYS A 6 -45.43 7.08 -57.16
CA LYS A 6 -44.34 6.88 -56.18
C LYS A 6 -44.93 6.93 -54.77
N ARG A 7 -44.86 5.82 -54.02
CA ARG A 7 -45.16 5.81 -52.58
C ARG A 7 -44.07 6.59 -51.84
N VAL A 8 -44.42 7.74 -51.30
CA VAL A 8 -43.58 8.47 -50.34
C VAL A 8 -43.72 7.76 -48.99
N LEU A 9 -42.64 7.18 -48.49
CA LEU A 9 -42.59 6.67 -47.11
C LEU A 9 -42.62 7.87 -46.17
N SER A 10 -43.68 7.98 -45.37
CA SER A 10 -43.76 8.97 -44.29
C SER A 10 -42.77 8.59 -43.20
N SER A 11 -41.65 9.30 -43.13
CA SER A 11 -40.73 9.25 -41.99
C SER A 11 -41.38 10.00 -40.84
N ARG A 12 -42.10 9.29 -39.98
CA ARG A 12 -42.62 9.86 -38.73
C ARG A 12 -41.43 10.14 -37.81
N GLY A 13 -41.26 11.41 -37.42
CA GLY A 13 -40.29 11.82 -36.40
C GLY A 13 -40.73 11.41 -35.00
N PHE A 14 -39.81 11.50 -34.04
CA PHE A 14 -40.09 11.27 -32.63
C PHE A 14 -41.05 12.33 -32.07
N THR A 15 -42.02 11.91 -31.27
CA THR A 15 -42.87 12.84 -30.53
C THR A 15 -42.09 13.46 -29.36
N ILE A 16 -42.46 14.68 -28.96
CA ILE A 16 -41.84 15.36 -27.79
C ILE A 16 -41.98 14.49 -26.52
N LEU A 17 -43.12 13.78 -26.38
CA LEU A 17 -43.38 12.90 -25.26
C LEU A 17 -42.41 11.70 -25.23
N GLU A 18 -42.17 11.05 -26.36
CA GLU A 18 -41.20 9.95 -26.45
C GLU A 18 -39.76 10.41 -26.15
N LEU A 19 -39.39 11.63 -26.56
CA LEU A 19 -38.07 12.20 -26.25
C LEU A 19 -37.90 12.40 -24.73
N ILE A 20 -38.92 12.93 -24.05
CA ILE A 20 -38.88 13.15 -22.60
C ILE A 20 -38.78 11.82 -21.84
N VAL A 21 -39.54 10.80 -22.27
CA VAL A 21 -39.49 9.46 -21.68
C VAL A 21 -38.11 8.81 -21.91
N SER A 22 -37.52 9.00 -23.09
CA SER A 22 -36.20 8.44 -23.38
C SER A 22 -35.10 9.10 -22.54
N ILE A 23 -35.13 10.44 -22.41
CA ILE A 23 -34.17 11.17 -21.58
C ILE A 23 -34.31 10.77 -20.11
N SER A 24 -35.54 10.61 -19.58
CA SER A 24 -35.73 10.22 -18.19
C SER A 24 -35.13 8.84 -17.89
N ILE A 25 -35.30 7.87 -18.80
CA ILE A 25 -34.69 6.54 -18.67
C ILE A 25 -33.16 6.64 -18.70
N ILE A 26 -32.59 7.41 -19.63
CA ILE A 26 -31.13 7.59 -19.73
C ILE A 26 -30.56 8.21 -18.45
N VAL A 27 -31.22 9.22 -17.89
CA VAL A 27 -30.79 9.88 -16.64
C VAL A 27 -30.80 8.88 -15.48
N VAL A 28 -31.85 8.07 -15.35
CA VAL A 28 -31.94 7.06 -14.28
C VAL A 28 -30.83 6.02 -14.42
N ILE A 29 -30.61 5.47 -15.63
CA ILE A 29 -29.54 4.49 -15.88
C ILE A 29 -28.17 5.11 -15.59
N THR A 30 -27.92 6.33 -16.08
CA THR A 30 -26.64 7.02 -15.88
C THR A 30 -26.37 7.29 -14.40
N ALA A 31 -27.40 7.66 -13.62
CA ALA A 31 -27.27 7.83 -12.18
C ALA A 31 -26.82 6.53 -11.50
N VAL A 32 -27.48 5.40 -11.77
CA VAL A 32 -27.13 4.10 -11.19
C VAL A 32 -25.69 3.72 -11.55
N VAL A 33 -25.28 3.87 -12.81
CA VAL A 33 -23.92 3.59 -13.27
C VAL A 33 -22.90 4.50 -12.55
N ALA A 34 -23.16 5.80 -12.46
CA ALA A 34 -22.26 6.75 -11.82
C ALA A 34 -22.14 6.56 -10.30
N PHE A 35 -23.16 6.02 -9.63
CA PHE A 35 -23.07 5.63 -8.23
C PHE A 35 -22.19 4.37 -8.07
N ASN A 36 -22.42 3.34 -8.89
CA ASN A 36 -21.65 2.10 -8.84
C ASN A 36 -20.16 2.31 -9.21
N GLN A 37 -19.85 3.22 -10.14
CA GLN A 37 -18.47 3.52 -10.54
C GLN A 37 -17.61 3.95 -9.35
N LYS A 38 -18.17 4.74 -8.41
CA LYS A 38 -17.41 5.20 -7.24
C LYS A 38 -16.98 4.07 -6.31
N ASP A 39 -17.74 2.98 -6.23
CA ASP A 39 -17.40 1.83 -5.37
C ASP A 39 -16.35 0.94 -6.02
N PHE A 40 -16.36 0.89 -7.35
CA PHE A 40 -15.36 0.19 -8.15
C PHE A 40 -14.02 0.93 -8.13
N ASP A 41 -14.02 2.26 -8.31
CA ASP A 41 -12.81 3.08 -8.24
C ASP A 41 -12.12 2.97 -6.86
N ASP A 42 -12.91 2.90 -5.79
CA ASP A 42 -12.42 2.71 -4.41
C ASP A 42 -11.77 1.33 -4.22
N GLN A 43 -12.40 0.28 -4.76
CA GLN A 43 -11.85 -1.07 -4.68
C GLN A 43 -10.56 -1.23 -5.49
N ILE A 44 -10.50 -0.66 -6.69
CA ILE A 44 -9.27 -0.64 -7.50
C ILE A 44 -8.17 0.13 -6.78
N SER A 45 -8.51 1.29 -6.21
CA SER A 45 -7.57 2.10 -5.45
C SER A 45 -6.95 1.32 -4.29
N LEU A 46 -7.77 0.58 -3.54
CA LEU A 46 -7.32 -0.25 -2.42
C LEU A 46 -6.43 -1.41 -2.90
N ALA A 47 -6.84 -2.10 -3.97
CA ALA A 47 -6.08 -3.21 -4.54
C ALA A 47 -4.72 -2.77 -5.11
N ASN A 48 -4.67 -1.60 -5.74
CA ASN A 48 -3.42 -1.01 -6.21
C ASN A 48 -2.51 -0.70 -5.03
N LEU A 49 -3.03 -0.11 -3.94
CA LEU A 49 -2.23 0.14 -2.74
C LEU A 49 -1.63 -1.14 -2.14
N ALA A 50 -2.43 -2.21 -2.03
CA ALA A 50 -1.92 -3.49 -1.54
C ALA A 50 -0.79 -4.03 -2.43
N THR A 51 -0.96 -3.90 -3.75
CA THR A 51 0.03 -4.32 -4.75
C THR A 51 1.30 -3.47 -4.68
N ASP A 52 1.18 -2.15 -4.54
CA ASP A 52 2.31 -1.23 -4.43
C ASP A 52 3.16 -1.56 -3.19
N ILE A 53 2.51 -1.80 -2.04
CA ILE A 53 3.18 -2.24 -0.80
C ILE A 53 3.90 -3.58 -1.01
N GLU A 54 3.24 -4.56 -1.65
CA GLU A 54 3.85 -5.85 -1.97
C GLU A 54 5.11 -5.68 -2.83
N VAL A 55 5.03 -4.89 -3.91
CA VAL A 55 6.14 -4.65 -4.83
C VAL A 55 7.30 -3.99 -4.10
N GLU A 56 7.05 -3.02 -3.23
CA GLU A 56 8.09 -2.34 -2.46
C GLU A 56 8.84 -3.32 -1.54
N ILE A 57 8.11 -4.20 -0.84
CA ILE A 57 8.72 -5.22 0.03
C ILE A 57 9.54 -6.21 -0.82
N ARG A 58 9.02 -6.65 -1.97
CA ARG A 58 9.77 -7.52 -2.90
C ARG A 58 11.03 -6.85 -3.42
N GLN A 59 10.97 -5.54 -3.70
CA GLN A 59 12.14 -4.77 -4.11
C GLN A 59 13.19 -4.70 -3.01
N ALA A 60 12.78 -4.47 -1.76
CA ALA A 60 13.66 -4.53 -0.59
C ALA A 60 14.31 -5.92 -0.44
N GLN A 61 13.55 -7.00 -0.67
CA GLN A 61 14.08 -8.37 -0.66
C GLN A 61 15.15 -8.59 -1.74
N VAL A 62 14.89 -8.16 -2.98
CA VAL A 62 15.86 -8.28 -4.08
C VAL A 62 17.12 -7.47 -3.77
N TYR A 63 16.98 -6.26 -3.24
CA TYR A 63 18.11 -5.40 -2.88
C TYR A 63 18.92 -5.93 -1.70
N GLY A 64 18.26 -6.46 -0.66
CA GLY A 64 18.90 -7.06 0.52
C GLY A 64 19.71 -8.32 0.23
N ILE A 65 19.34 -9.08 -0.81
CA ILE A 65 20.04 -10.31 -1.23
C ILE A 65 21.14 -10.01 -2.27
N SER A 66 21.01 -8.94 -3.05
CA SER A 66 21.95 -8.59 -4.12
C SER A 66 23.26 -8.03 -3.57
N VAL A 67 24.40 -8.36 -4.21
CA VAL A 67 25.68 -7.70 -3.91
C VAL A 67 25.72 -6.36 -4.65
N ARG A 68 25.31 -5.31 -3.95
CA ARG A 68 25.35 -3.94 -4.45
C ARG A 68 25.95 -3.03 -3.38
N GLU A 69 26.83 -2.14 -3.81
CA GLU A 69 27.27 -1.03 -2.96
C GLU A 69 26.12 -0.03 -2.83
N PHE A 70 25.83 0.44 -1.61
CA PHE A 70 24.78 1.43 -1.38
C PHE A 70 24.91 2.65 -2.30
N ALA A 71 26.11 3.24 -2.33
CA ALA A 71 26.49 4.32 -3.21
C ALA A 71 28.01 4.23 -3.51
N PRO A 72 28.49 4.73 -4.66
CA PRO A 72 29.90 4.61 -5.02
C PRO A 72 30.84 5.17 -3.94
N ASN A 73 31.85 4.40 -3.55
CA ASN A 73 32.89 4.72 -2.56
C ASN A 73 32.42 4.73 -1.10
N THR A 74 31.26 4.15 -0.76
CA THR A 74 30.87 3.95 0.65
C THR A 74 31.42 2.67 1.25
N ASN A 75 31.81 1.68 0.42
CA ASN A 75 32.16 0.32 0.85
C ASN A 75 31.05 -0.38 1.66
N GLU A 76 29.82 0.13 1.59
CA GLU A 76 28.64 -0.40 2.29
C GLU A 76 28.03 -1.51 1.42
N PHE A 77 28.59 -2.70 1.52
CA PHE A 77 28.05 -3.87 0.83
C PHE A 77 27.11 -4.68 1.71
N ASN A 78 27.27 -4.64 3.03
CA ASN A 78 26.54 -5.51 3.96
C ASN A 78 25.42 -4.77 4.71
N ILE A 79 24.54 -4.12 3.96
CA ILE A 79 23.41 -3.38 4.50
C ILE A 79 22.10 -4.14 4.28
N SER A 80 21.17 -3.96 5.20
CA SER A 80 19.83 -4.55 5.10
C SER A 80 18.91 -3.55 4.40
N TYR A 81 18.04 -4.02 3.50
CA TYR A 81 17.04 -3.18 2.85
C TYR A 81 15.65 -3.54 3.36
N GLY A 82 14.81 -2.54 3.60
CA GLY A 82 13.54 -2.76 4.25
C GLY A 82 12.49 -1.69 4.00
N VAL A 83 11.31 -1.94 4.56
CA VAL A 83 10.17 -1.03 4.58
C VAL A 83 9.70 -0.86 6.02
N SER A 84 9.49 0.38 6.44
CA SER A 84 9.06 0.78 7.77
C SER A 84 7.63 1.30 7.73
N PHE A 85 6.78 0.72 8.58
CA PHE A 85 5.39 1.13 8.77
C PHE A 85 5.22 1.66 10.20
N ASN A 86 4.84 2.93 10.33
CA ASN A 86 4.79 3.60 11.63
C ASN A 86 3.45 4.35 11.82
N LEU A 87 2.58 3.84 12.69
CA LEU A 87 1.32 4.48 13.08
C LEU A 87 1.47 5.41 14.31
N LEU A 88 2.68 5.55 14.85
CA LEU A 88 2.92 6.34 16.06
C LEU A 88 3.21 7.80 15.74
N THR A 89 2.18 8.63 15.92
CA THR A 89 2.27 10.09 15.75
C THR A 89 3.35 10.73 16.63
N SER A 90 3.61 10.18 17.82
CA SER A 90 4.67 10.63 18.74
C SER A 90 6.10 10.48 18.17
N PHE A 91 6.28 9.64 17.15
CA PHE A 91 7.56 9.39 16.48
C PHE A 91 7.53 9.88 15.02
N GLY A 92 6.65 10.85 14.72
CA GLY A 92 6.43 11.38 13.38
C GLY A 92 5.70 10.42 12.44
N GLY A 93 5.21 9.27 12.92
CA GLY A 93 4.45 8.30 12.13
C GLY A 93 3.07 8.79 11.71
N GLY A 94 2.49 8.10 10.73
CA GLY A 94 1.18 8.39 10.18
C GLY A 94 0.60 7.18 9.46
N ASN A 95 -0.71 7.19 9.25
CA ASN A 95 -1.43 6.11 8.57
C ASN A 95 -1.50 6.28 7.05
N ASN A 96 -0.89 7.33 6.50
CA ASN A 96 -1.01 7.76 5.11
C ASN A 96 0.31 7.65 4.33
N PHE A 97 1.34 7.03 4.90
CA PHE A 97 2.60 6.79 4.21
C PHE A 97 3.34 5.60 4.80
N TYR A 98 4.35 5.13 4.08
CA TYR A 98 5.35 4.18 4.54
C TYR A 98 6.71 4.55 3.94
N VAL A 99 7.79 4.08 4.57
CA VAL A 99 9.15 4.52 4.22
C VAL A 99 9.99 3.32 3.83
N SER A 100 10.66 3.40 2.69
CA SER A 100 11.66 2.42 2.28
C SER A 100 13.03 2.91 2.70
N PHE A 101 13.82 2.02 3.27
CA PHE A 101 15.08 2.37 3.91
C PHE A 101 16.16 1.31 3.69
N ALA A 102 17.40 1.71 3.94
CA ALA A 102 18.54 0.85 4.10
C ALA A 102 19.14 1.06 5.50
N ASP A 103 19.29 -0.01 6.27
CA ASP A 103 19.94 -0.01 7.59
C ASP A 103 21.45 0.15 7.40
N ARG A 104 21.94 1.37 7.61
CA ARG A 104 23.31 1.77 7.27
C ARG A 104 24.17 1.84 8.52
N PRO A 105 25.50 1.70 8.41
CA PRO A 105 26.39 1.82 9.57
C PRO A 105 26.27 3.16 10.31
N LEU A 106 25.81 4.20 9.62
CA LEU A 106 25.51 5.51 10.18
C LEU A 106 24.04 5.84 9.88
N PRO A 107 23.21 6.18 10.88
CA PRO A 107 23.57 6.45 12.28
C PRO A 107 23.83 5.20 13.12
N SER A 108 23.20 4.06 12.83
CA SER A 108 23.53 2.79 13.47
C SER A 108 23.04 1.60 12.64
N GLN A 109 23.76 0.49 12.67
CA GLN A 109 23.34 -0.75 12.00
C GLN A 109 22.66 -1.68 13.01
N ASN A 110 21.34 -1.56 13.14
CA ASN A 110 20.57 -2.14 14.25
C ASN A 110 19.33 -2.90 13.79
N ASN A 111 19.18 -3.14 12.49
CA ASN A 111 18.01 -3.76 11.88
C ASN A 111 16.70 -3.01 12.21
N GLN A 112 16.71 -1.69 12.11
CA GLN A 112 15.51 -0.86 12.14
C GLN A 112 15.78 0.42 11.35
N TYR A 113 14.73 1.20 11.12
CA TYR A 113 14.89 2.53 10.52
C TYR A 113 15.12 3.58 11.62
N ASP A 114 16.27 4.23 11.63
CA ASP A 114 16.62 5.22 12.65
C ASP A 114 16.20 6.65 12.27
N GLY A 115 15.71 6.86 11.05
CA GLY A 115 15.24 8.15 10.58
C GLY A 115 13.89 8.56 11.20
N ILE A 116 13.58 9.86 11.12
CA ILE A 116 12.28 10.38 11.53
C ILE A 116 11.26 10.11 10.42
N HIS A 117 10.06 9.68 10.79
CA HIS A 117 8.91 9.52 9.88
C HIS A 117 8.20 10.84 9.55
N SER A 118 8.79 11.99 9.89
CA SER A 118 8.12 13.30 9.93
C SER A 118 8.17 14.04 8.60
N GLY A 119 7.00 14.55 8.18
CA GLY A 119 6.86 15.44 7.03
C GLY A 119 6.74 14.66 5.72
N SER A 120 6.23 15.32 4.67
CA SER A 120 5.97 14.76 3.34
C SER A 120 7.21 14.22 2.60
N ASN A 121 8.34 14.13 3.30
CA ASN A 121 9.66 13.78 2.83
C ASN A 121 10.53 13.29 4.01
N CYS A 122 11.30 12.25 3.76
CA CYS A 122 12.47 11.92 4.56
C CYS A 122 13.72 12.53 3.89
N GLN A 123 14.80 12.76 4.65
CA GLN A 123 16.06 13.17 4.06
C GLN A 123 16.65 11.99 3.27
N ILE A 124 16.87 12.14 1.96
CA ILE A 124 17.51 11.10 1.13
C ILE A 124 18.99 11.43 0.96
N GLY A 125 19.85 10.43 1.17
CA GLY A 125 21.30 10.54 1.00
C GLY A 125 22.06 11.00 2.26
N GLY A 126 23.36 11.25 2.11
CA GLY A 126 24.26 11.55 3.23
C GLY A 126 24.44 10.34 4.15
N SER A 127 24.16 10.50 5.44
CA SER A 127 24.08 9.42 6.44
C SER A 127 22.64 8.99 6.74
N SER A 128 21.68 9.38 5.91
CA SER A 128 20.30 8.95 6.07
C SER A 128 20.12 7.53 5.55
N GLU A 129 19.26 6.79 6.25
CA GLU A 129 18.81 5.46 5.88
C GLU A 129 17.63 5.50 4.91
N CYS A 130 16.97 6.65 4.79
CA CYS A 130 15.81 6.74 3.93
C CYS A 130 16.18 6.67 2.45
N LEU A 131 15.49 5.79 1.73
CA LEU A 131 15.58 5.64 0.28
C LEU A 131 14.43 6.32 -0.43
N ASN A 132 13.22 6.08 0.05
CA ASN A 132 12.01 6.58 -0.59
C ASN A 132 10.90 6.81 0.44
N PHE A 133 10.12 7.86 0.23
CA PHE A 133 8.96 8.22 1.05
C PHE A 133 7.69 8.00 0.22
N ASN A 134 6.94 6.95 0.54
CA ASN A 134 5.80 6.51 -0.25
C ASN A 134 4.50 7.01 0.38
N ASN A 135 3.89 8.03 -0.26
CA ASN A 135 2.59 8.55 0.15
C ASN A 135 1.46 7.64 -0.33
N ILE A 136 0.52 7.34 0.56
CA ILE A 136 -0.70 6.63 0.23
C ILE A 136 -1.69 7.61 -0.39
N LEU A 137 -2.16 7.27 -1.60
CA LEU A 137 -3.04 8.12 -2.38
C LEU A 137 -4.51 7.77 -2.17
N ARG A 138 -5.39 8.64 -2.69
CA ARG A 138 -6.85 8.42 -2.78
C ARG A 138 -7.55 8.20 -1.43
N GLY A 139 -6.97 8.70 -0.34
CA GLY A 139 -7.57 8.66 1.00
C GLY A 139 -7.55 7.28 1.66
N ASN A 140 -6.91 6.28 1.04
CA ASN A 140 -6.65 5.02 1.71
C ASN A 140 -5.70 5.24 2.89
N ILE A 141 -5.81 4.38 3.90
CA ILE A 141 -4.97 4.44 5.10
C ILE A 141 -4.52 3.04 5.52
N ILE A 142 -3.41 2.98 6.25
CA ILE A 142 -3.04 1.81 7.05
C ILE A 142 -3.82 1.89 8.35
N SER A 143 -4.78 0.99 8.55
CA SER A 143 -5.61 1.00 9.76
C SER A 143 -4.94 0.28 10.92
N ASP A 144 -4.29 -0.86 10.66
CA ASP A 144 -3.68 -1.69 11.69
C ASP A 144 -2.38 -2.32 11.23
N LEU A 145 -1.46 -2.47 12.18
CA LEU A 145 -0.25 -3.26 12.06
C LEU A 145 -0.32 -4.40 13.07
N CYS A 146 -0.04 -5.63 12.64
CA CYS A 146 -0.12 -6.82 13.48
C CYS A 146 1.11 -7.70 13.35
N VAL A 147 1.46 -8.39 14.44
CA VAL A 147 2.34 -9.55 14.41
C VAL A 147 1.50 -10.82 14.37
N THR A 148 1.92 -11.82 13.59
CA THR A 148 1.32 -13.15 13.58
C THR A 148 2.21 -14.08 14.40
N LEU A 149 1.67 -14.61 15.50
CA LEU A 149 2.39 -15.50 16.43
C LEU A 149 2.38 -16.96 15.94
N ASN A 150 3.21 -17.81 16.56
CA ASN A 150 3.32 -19.23 16.22
C ASN A 150 2.00 -20.02 16.26
N ASN A 151 1.11 -19.68 17.17
CA ASN A 151 -0.21 -20.27 17.35
C ASN A 151 -1.28 -19.71 16.38
N ASN A 152 -0.87 -18.91 15.38
CA ASN A 152 -1.75 -18.19 14.45
C ASN A 152 -2.63 -17.12 15.09
N THR A 153 -2.38 -16.71 16.34
CA THR A 153 -3.03 -15.53 16.91
C THR A 153 -2.30 -14.27 16.47
N GLN A 154 -3.04 -13.17 16.42
CA GLN A 154 -2.50 -11.88 15.98
C GLN A 154 -2.58 -10.87 17.11
N GLN A 155 -1.51 -10.11 17.30
CA GLN A 155 -1.51 -8.93 18.17
C GLN A 155 -1.35 -7.71 17.27
N CYS A 156 -2.38 -6.87 17.26
CA CYS A 156 -2.47 -5.70 16.42
C CYS A 156 -2.32 -4.41 17.23
N PHE A 157 -2.29 -3.27 16.52
CA PHE A 157 -2.48 -1.96 17.10
C PHE A 157 -3.68 -1.96 18.10
N PRO A 158 -3.56 -1.35 19.29
CA PRO A 158 -2.47 -0.51 19.73
C PRO A 158 -1.22 -1.27 20.18
N ASN A 159 -1.22 -2.58 20.38
CA ASN A 159 -0.04 -3.27 20.95
C ASN A 159 1.23 -3.15 20.08
N ILE A 160 1.06 -3.00 18.76
CA ILE A 160 2.13 -2.76 17.79
C ILE A 160 1.86 -1.44 17.09
N GLY A 161 2.68 -0.45 17.40
CA GLY A 161 2.61 0.90 16.86
C GLY A 161 3.35 1.07 15.55
N ARG A 162 4.44 0.31 15.40
CA ARG A 162 5.34 0.36 14.27
C ARG A 162 5.96 -1.01 14.09
N PHE A 163 6.24 -1.37 12.84
CA PHE A 163 7.22 -2.41 12.58
C PHE A 163 8.03 -2.10 11.35
N ASP A 164 9.25 -2.60 11.35
CA ASP A 164 10.17 -2.56 10.22
C ASP A 164 10.38 -3.99 9.75
N VAL A 165 10.29 -4.19 8.43
CA VAL A 165 10.62 -5.45 7.78
C VAL A 165 11.82 -5.24 6.88
N MET A 166 12.80 -6.12 6.96
CA MET A 166 14.00 -6.03 6.13
C MET A 166 14.54 -7.39 5.73
N PHE A 167 15.42 -7.35 4.75
CA PHE A 167 16.09 -8.50 4.18
C PHE A 167 17.58 -8.24 4.14
N GLN A 168 18.34 -9.24 4.56
CA GLN A 168 19.80 -9.16 4.62
C GLN A 168 20.42 -10.47 4.15
N ARG A 169 21.33 -10.36 3.19
CA ARG A 169 22.18 -11.47 2.77
C ARG A 169 22.90 -12.12 3.96
N PRO A 170 23.22 -13.42 3.86
CA PRO A 170 22.87 -14.34 2.77
C PRO A 170 21.46 -14.94 2.89
N ASN A 171 20.68 -14.53 3.90
CA ASN A 171 19.40 -15.17 4.22
C ASN A 171 18.23 -14.45 3.52
N PRO A 172 17.40 -15.14 2.71
CA PRO A 172 16.19 -14.54 2.14
C PRO A 172 15.05 -14.34 3.15
N ASP A 173 15.19 -14.85 4.38
CA ASP A 173 14.21 -14.65 5.44
C ASP A 173 14.04 -13.17 5.79
N ALA A 174 12.79 -12.79 6.07
CA ALA A 174 12.45 -11.47 6.57
C ALA A 174 12.84 -11.34 8.05
N VAL A 175 13.54 -10.26 8.36
CA VAL A 175 13.83 -9.81 9.73
C VAL A 175 12.82 -8.74 10.10
N PHE A 176 12.19 -8.88 11.26
CA PHE A 176 11.19 -7.94 11.76
C PHE A 176 11.64 -7.32 13.08
N THR A 177 11.48 -5.99 13.17
CA THR A 177 11.63 -5.23 14.41
C THR A 177 10.30 -4.57 14.72
N PHE A 178 9.71 -4.89 15.87
CA PHE A 178 8.40 -4.40 16.28
C PHE A 178 8.53 -3.39 17.41
N PHE A 179 7.64 -2.40 17.43
CA PHE A 179 7.60 -1.37 18.45
C PHE A 179 6.21 -1.27 19.07
N ASN A 180 6.16 -1.07 20.37
CA ASN A 180 4.91 -0.78 21.09
C ASN A 180 4.49 0.70 20.88
N PRO A 181 3.33 1.14 21.42
CA PRO A 181 2.89 2.53 21.39
C PRO A 181 3.87 3.56 21.92
N SER A 182 4.74 3.17 22.86
CA SER A 182 5.76 4.05 23.42
C SER A 182 7.03 4.12 22.55
N GLY A 183 7.02 3.53 21.35
CA GLY A 183 8.17 3.51 20.43
C GLY A 183 9.35 2.67 20.93
N THR A 184 9.11 1.78 21.87
CA THR A 184 10.13 0.86 22.40
C THR A 184 10.07 -0.45 21.64
N VAL A 185 11.25 -0.98 21.29
CA VAL A 185 11.35 -2.29 20.62
C VAL A 185 10.79 -3.39 21.54
N VAL A 186 9.89 -4.22 20.99
CA VAL A 186 9.30 -5.37 21.69
C VAL A 186 9.64 -6.65 20.94
N PRO A 187 10.31 -7.63 21.60
CA PRO A 187 10.64 -8.89 20.97
C PRO A 187 9.41 -9.82 20.91
N PHE A 188 9.19 -10.41 19.75
CA PHE A 188 8.22 -11.49 19.55
C PHE A 188 8.95 -12.77 19.14
N PRO A 189 9.53 -13.53 20.08
CA PRO A 189 10.27 -14.75 19.75
C PRO A 189 9.33 -15.77 19.10
N GLY A 190 9.73 -16.28 17.93
CA GLY A 190 8.90 -17.24 17.18
C GLY A 190 7.63 -16.62 16.59
N HIS A 191 7.61 -15.36 16.19
CA HIS A 191 6.56 -14.91 15.29
C HIS A 191 6.68 -15.62 13.92
N LYS A 192 5.54 -15.84 13.25
CA LYS A 192 5.46 -16.33 11.87
C LYS A 192 5.62 -15.23 10.84
N GLY A 193 5.33 -13.98 11.22
CA GLY A 193 5.36 -12.84 10.30
C GLY A 193 4.61 -11.63 10.84
N ALA A 194 4.32 -10.69 9.95
CA ALA A 194 3.52 -9.50 10.21
C ALA A 194 2.32 -9.41 9.24
N ARG A 195 1.31 -8.65 9.62
CA ARG A 195 0.16 -8.31 8.78
C ARG A 195 -0.06 -6.80 8.80
N ILE A 196 -0.26 -6.24 7.63
CA ILE A 196 -0.64 -4.84 7.42
C ILE A 196 -2.11 -4.84 6.99
N VAL A 197 -2.94 -4.05 7.65
CA VAL A 197 -4.33 -3.85 7.25
C VAL A 197 -4.46 -2.46 6.66
N ILE A 198 -4.94 -2.39 5.42
CA ILE A 198 -5.26 -1.15 4.74
C ILE A 198 -6.78 -1.00 4.62
N THR A 199 -7.25 0.24 4.71
CA THR A 199 -8.67 0.57 4.68
C THR A 199 -8.92 1.71 3.69
N SER A 200 -9.97 1.57 2.87
CA SER A 200 -10.43 2.61 1.96
C SER A 200 -11.31 3.64 2.68
N PRO A 201 -11.49 4.86 2.14
CA PRO A 201 -12.41 5.86 2.69
C PRO A 201 -13.85 5.36 2.90
N LYS A 202 -14.25 4.32 2.17
CA LYS A 202 -15.58 3.69 2.26
C LYS A 202 -15.64 2.50 3.24
N GLY A 203 -14.55 2.22 3.95
CA GLY A 203 -14.48 1.17 4.96
C GLY A 203 -14.22 -0.24 4.42
N LYS A 204 -13.87 -0.39 3.13
CA LYS A 204 -13.38 -1.68 2.62
C LYS A 204 -11.97 -1.92 3.12
N THR A 205 -11.65 -3.14 3.51
CA THR A 205 -10.34 -3.50 4.05
C THR A 205 -9.66 -4.55 3.20
N GLN A 206 -8.33 -4.53 3.20
CA GLN A 206 -7.49 -5.53 2.57
C GLN A 206 -6.25 -5.76 3.45
N SER A 207 -5.74 -6.98 3.48
CA SER A 207 -4.65 -7.39 4.36
C SER A 207 -3.45 -7.91 3.59
N ILE A 208 -2.27 -7.39 3.90
CA ILE A 208 -1.00 -7.87 3.37
C ILE A 208 -0.31 -8.67 4.48
N HIS A 209 -0.07 -9.96 4.23
CA HIS A 209 0.65 -10.85 5.13
C HIS A 209 2.08 -11.03 4.64
N ILE A 210 3.03 -10.84 5.55
CA ILE A 210 4.47 -11.00 5.28
C ILE A 210 4.98 -12.05 6.24
N TYR A 211 5.44 -13.18 5.72
CA TYR A 211 5.96 -14.28 6.53
C TYR A 211 7.47 -14.15 6.74
N LYS A 212 7.96 -14.73 7.83
CA LYS A 212 9.40 -14.80 8.14
C LYS A 212 10.21 -15.48 7.04
N THR A 213 9.61 -16.38 6.28
CA THR A 213 10.23 -17.02 5.10
C THR A 213 10.41 -16.09 3.90
N GLY A 214 9.98 -14.82 4.00
CA GLY A 214 9.96 -13.87 2.89
C GLY A 214 8.77 -14.03 1.94
N GLN A 215 7.85 -14.96 2.20
CA GLN A 215 6.61 -15.06 1.44
C GLN A 215 5.69 -13.87 1.75
N ILE A 216 5.09 -13.29 0.70
CA ILE A 216 4.11 -12.21 0.80
C ILE A 216 2.80 -12.68 0.19
N SER A 217 1.67 -12.41 0.85
CA SER A 217 0.33 -12.75 0.40
C SER A 217 -0.63 -11.59 0.65
N ILE A 218 -1.42 -11.23 -0.36
CA ILE A 218 -2.52 -10.27 -0.23
C ILE A 218 -3.83 -11.06 -0.04
N GLN A 219 -4.69 -10.61 0.88
CA GLN A 219 -5.99 -11.20 1.19
C GLN A 219 -7.06 -10.13 1.38
#